data_AF-A0A0F9HCH5-F1
#
_entry.id   AF-A0A0F9HCH5-F1
#
_cell.length_a   1.000
_cell.length_b   1.000
_cell.length_c   1.000
_cell.angle_alpha   90.00
_cell.angle_beta   90.00
_cell.angle_gamma   90.00
#
_symmetry.space_group_name_H-M   'P 1'
#
loop_
_entity.id
_entity.type
_entity.pdbx_description
1 polymer ?
#
loop_
_entity_poly.entity_id
_entity_poly.type
_entity_poly.pdbx_seq_one_letter_code
_entity_poly.pdbx_strand_id
1 'polypeptide(L)'
;MTTATEKTGLIKVGEEVQKVKAFFNSPAIKEGLQKALPQAGVSFDRLMSTLVGAVHKNPGLLLCERGSLFQSIVRAAQMGLEIDSPLGHAYLVPFGGQVQLIIGYKGLITLAYRDPHLVSLYAHAVGPHDDFNFELGSKPFVHHKPDLTQWTLEPEKLVAVYAVAKLRNGGEVIEVVPGGVIEQLCVQQLAKHGGKGVWRNHFGAQARKTAIRRIANQLPKSADDSSRQWYEALEHEHNLEMGKVQDAVELPESLELSKPFVEAGELPPEAAAVEEETAESLRLTVFFNVRKIEGEETLCIWGSDASTAAIRNVLTRKKEGLGAKYKPRIEQGKVVEILYLAKPTKDNLTLLLKTCADARVKLVEEFPELDAKGLGFGEKPKV
;
A
#
# COMPACT_ATOMS: atom_id res chain seq x y z
N MET A 1 -3.12 9.43 48.96
CA MET A 1 -3.64 8.93 47.66
C MET A 1 -2.45 8.90 46.71
N THR A 2 -2.03 7.71 46.31
CA THR A 2 -0.76 7.49 45.60
C THR A 2 -0.98 7.68 44.10
N THR A 3 -0.22 8.58 43.48
CA THR A 3 -0.22 8.75 42.01
C THR A 3 0.47 7.55 41.38
N ALA A 4 -0.27 6.75 40.61
CA ALA A 4 0.29 5.65 39.84
C ALA A 4 1.01 6.20 38.60
N THR A 5 2.34 6.30 38.68
CA THR A 5 3.18 6.58 37.52
C THR A 5 3.31 5.31 36.68
N GLU A 6 2.54 5.20 35.61
CA GLU A 6 2.68 4.08 34.66
C GLU A 6 4.08 4.11 34.03
N LYS A 7 4.87 3.06 34.30
CA LYS A 7 6.19 2.85 33.69
C LYS A 7 6.01 2.16 32.35
N THR A 8 5.94 2.93 31.27
CA THR A 8 5.94 2.38 29.90
C THR A 8 7.30 1.73 29.62
N GLY A 9 7.34 0.40 29.56
CA GLY A 9 8.51 -0.37 29.17
C GLY A 9 8.73 -0.32 27.65
N LEU A 10 10.00 -0.28 27.22
CA LEU A 10 10.41 -0.54 25.85
C LEU A 10 10.54 -2.06 25.66
N ILE A 11 9.88 -2.64 24.64
CA ILE A 11 9.97 -4.09 24.40
C ILE A 11 11.43 -4.49 24.10
N LYS A 12 12.00 -5.32 24.95
CA LYS A 12 13.30 -5.97 24.71
C LYS A 12 13.14 -7.13 23.73
N VAL A 13 13.15 -6.82 22.44
CA VAL A 13 12.94 -7.80 21.35
C VAL A 13 13.75 -9.10 21.52
N GLY A 14 15.00 -9.02 22.00
CA GLY A 14 15.85 -10.20 22.23
C GLY A 14 15.36 -11.18 23.31
N GLU A 15 14.71 -10.70 24.38
CA GLU A 15 14.11 -11.55 25.43
C GLU A 15 12.78 -12.15 24.93
N GLU A 16 11.95 -11.34 24.27
CA GLU A 16 10.65 -11.77 23.71
C GLU A 16 10.78 -12.79 22.58
N VAL A 17 11.82 -12.66 21.74
CA VAL A 17 12.16 -13.65 20.71
C VAL A 17 12.42 -15.04 21.30
N GLN A 18 12.90 -15.16 22.55
CA GLN A 18 13.02 -16.45 23.20
C GLN A 18 11.67 -17.02 23.61
N LYS A 19 10.70 -16.19 24.03
CA LYS A 19 9.31 -16.63 24.29
C LYS A 19 8.65 -17.14 23.00
N VAL A 20 8.84 -16.43 21.87
CA VAL A 20 8.38 -16.88 20.55
C VAL A 20 9.01 -18.23 20.19
N LYS A 21 10.34 -18.38 20.32
CA LYS A 21 11.04 -19.65 20.06
C LYS A 21 10.55 -20.79 20.96
N ALA A 22 10.30 -20.54 22.24
CA ALA A 22 9.80 -21.52 23.19
C ALA A 22 8.37 -21.98 22.84
N PHE A 23 7.49 -21.04 22.52
CA PHE A 23 6.11 -21.33 22.07
C PHE A 23 6.10 -22.23 20.83
N PHE A 24 6.87 -21.88 19.79
CA PHE A 24 6.91 -22.66 18.55
C PHE A 24 7.63 -24.01 18.68
N ASN A 25 8.55 -24.17 19.64
CA ASN A 25 9.17 -25.47 19.93
C ASN A 25 8.35 -26.34 20.90
N SER A 26 7.23 -25.86 21.44
CA SER A 26 6.34 -26.71 22.25
C SER A 26 5.81 -27.88 21.39
N PRO A 27 5.71 -29.12 21.94
CA PRO A 27 5.42 -30.30 21.12
C PRO A 27 4.14 -30.19 20.27
N ALA A 28 3.05 -29.69 20.85
CA ALA A 28 1.77 -29.54 20.16
C ALA A 28 1.82 -28.53 18.98
N ILE A 29 2.45 -27.37 19.18
CA ILE A 29 2.64 -26.36 18.12
C ILE A 29 3.56 -26.88 17.03
N LYS A 30 4.65 -27.55 17.42
CA LYS A 30 5.64 -28.11 16.50
C LYS A 30 5.05 -29.22 15.63
N GLU A 31 4.29 -30.14 16.21
CA GLU A 31 3.60 -31.20 15.48
C GLU A 31 2.56 -30.62 14.49
N GLY A 32 1.79 -29.61 14.91
CA GLY A 32 0.84 -28.91 14.05
C GLY A 32 1.51 -28.28 12.81
N LEU A 33 2.67 -27.63 13.00
CA LEU A 33 3.44 -27.05 11.89
C LEU A 33 4.12 -28.10 11.02
N GLN A 34 4.65 -29.18 11.61
CA GLN A 34 5.33 -30.25 10.86
C GLN A 34 4.42 -30.95 9.85
N LYS A 35 3.09 -30.93 10.05
CA LYS A 35 2.10 -31.44 9.09
C LYS A 35 1.91 -30.52 7.87
N ALA A 36 2.10 -29.20 8.03
CA ALA A 36 1.94 -28.22 6.95
C ALA A 36 3.25 -27.87 6.21
N LEU A 37 4.38 -27.88 6.91
CA LEU A 37 5.70 -27.49 6.38
C LEU A 37 6.17 -28.20 5.08
N PRO A 38 5.88 -29.50 4.85
CA PRO A 38 6.29 -30.17 3.61
C PRO A 38 5.78 -29.49 2.34
N GLN A 39 4.59 -28.88 2.38
CA GLN A 39 3.99 -28.19 1.23
C GLN A 39 4.76 -26.91 0.85
N ALA A 40 5.45 -26.28 1.81
CA ALA A 40 6.34 -25.13 1.55
C ALA A 40 7.75 -25.51 1.08
N GLY A 41 8.17 -26.78 1.22
CA GLY A 41 9.56 -27.18 0.99
C GLY A 41 10.55 -26.50 1.96
N VAL A 42 10.07 -26.07 3.13
CA VAL A 42 10.84 -25.33 4.14
C VAL A 42 11.02 -26.21 5.37
N SER A 43 12.25 -26.29 5.91
CA SER A 43 12.50 -26.98 7.18
C SER A 43 11.99 -26.15 8.36
N PHE A 44 11.62 -26.82 9.46
CA PHE A 44 11.19 -26.14 10.68
C PHE A 44 12.22 -25.10 11.17
N ASP A 45 13.51 -25.41 11.11
CA ASP A 45 14.58 -24.48 11.53
C ASP A 45 14.69 -23.26 10.63
N ARG A 46 14.43 -23.41 9.32
CA ARG A 46 14.36 -22.28 8.38
C ARG A 46 13.13 -21.41 8.65
N LEU A 47 11.97 -22.00 8.91
CA LEU A 47 10.78 -21.26 9.35
C LEU A 47 11.05 -20.49 10.65
N MET A 48 11.71 -21.11 11.64
CA MET A 48 12.07 -20.42 12.88
C MET A 48 13.03 -19.26 12.64
N SER A 49 13.98 -19.40 11.70
CA SER A 49 14.88 -18.31 11.30
C SER A 49 14.13 -17.14 10.65
N THR A 50 13.23 -17.41 9.69
CA THR A 50 12.46 -16.35 9.02
C THR A 50 11.47 -15.68 9.96
N LEU A 51 10.79 -16.44 10.85
CA LEU A 51 9.91 -15.89 11.87
C LEU A 51 10.65 -14.97 12.85
N VAL A 52 11.84 -15.38 13.32
CA VAL A 52 12.68 -14.53 14.18
C VAL A 52 13.07 -13.25 13.43
N GLY A 53 13.41 -13.34 12.14
CA GLY A 53 13.64 -12.17 11.30
C GLY A 53 12.41 -11.27 11.15
N ALA A 54 11.20 -11.85 11.00
CA ALA A 54 9.95 -11.11 10.92
C ALA A 54 9.66 -10.31 12.20
N VAL A 55 9.84 -10.94 13.38
CA VAL A 55 9.65 -10.29 14.69
C VAL A 55 10.66 -9.14 14.91
N HIS A 56 11.91 -9.26 14.45
CA HIS A 56 12.87 -8.15 14.52
C HIS A 56 12.51 -6.99 13.57
N LYS A 57 12.08 -7.29 12.35
CA LYS A 57 11.62 -6.27 11.38
C LYS A 57 10.33 -5.58 11.85
N ASN A 58 9.44 -6.32 12.52
CA ASN A 58 8.15 -5.81 12.96
C ASN A 58 7.81 -6.33 14.38
N PRO A 59 8.33 -5.65 15.44
CA PRO A 59 8.04 -6.00 16.83
C PRO A 59 6.56 -5.95 17.21
N GLY A 60 5.71 -5.27 16.42
CA GLY A 60 4.25 -5.27 16.60
C GLY A 60 3.60 -6.65 16.52
N LEU A 61 4.28 -7.64 15.92
CA LEU A 61 3.86 -9.05 15.94
C LEU A 61 3.81 -9.64 17.37
N LEU A 62 4.59 -9.12 18.32
CA LEU A 62 4.60 -9.58 19.72
C LEU A 62 3.36 -9.14 20.50
N LEU A 63 2.73 -8.04 20.08
CA LEU A 63 1.50 -7.48 20.65
C LEU A 63 0.23 -8.14 20.09
N CYS A 64 0.38 -9.04 19.12
CA CYS A 64 -0.73 -9.77 18.54
C CYS A 64 -0.95 -11.12 19.22
N GLU A 65 -2.18 -11.62 19.19
CA GLU A 65 -2.52 -12.93 19.74
C GLU A 65 -1.68 -14.06 19.12
N ARG A 66 -1.16 -14.96 19.97
CA ARG A 66 -0.32 -16.10 19.55
C ARG A 66 -1.04 -17.01 18.56
N GLY A 67 -2.37 -17.12 18.69
CA GLY A 67 -3.25 -17.91 17.83
C GLY A 67 -3.25 -17.43 16.37
N SER A 68 -3.44 -16.14 16.11
CA SER A 68 -3.44 -15.61 14.73
C SER A 68 -2.04 -15.62 14.10
N LEU A 69 -0.98 -15.48 14.90
CA LEU A 69 0.39 -15.71 14.43
C LEU A 69 0.56 -17.17 13.95
N PHE A 70 0.19 -18.14 14.78
CA PHE A 70 0.25 -19.56 14.43
C PHE A 70 -0.58 -19.88 13.17
N GLN A 71 -1.84 -19.44 13.13
CA GLN A 71 -2.73 -19.67 12.00
C GLN A 71 -2.20 -19.03 10.70
N SER A 72 -1.66 -17.81 10.76
CA SER A 72 -1.04 -17.15 9.61
C SER A 72 0.15 -17.95 9.06
N ILE A 73 0.97 -18.52 9.94
CA ILE A 73 2.11 -19.37 9.54
C ILE A 73 1.62 -20.70 8.94
N VAL A 74 0.64 -21.35 9.56
CA VAL A 74 0.08 -22.62 9.05
C VAL A 74 -0.54 -22.43 7.66
N ARG A 75 -1.35 -21.39 7.44
CA ARG A 75 -1.94 -21.11 6.12
C ARG A 75 -0.87 -20.83 5.05
N ALA A 76 0.18 -20.08 5.41
CA ALA A 76 1.30 -19.84 4.50
C ALA A 76 2.01 -21.16 4.12
N ALA A 77 2.27 -22.02 5.11
CA ALA A 77 2.88 -23.32 4.89
C ALA A 77 2.00 -24.25 4.03
N GLN A 78 0.68 -24.26 4.26
CA GLN A 78 -0.30 -25.05 3.51
C GLN A 78 -0.37 -24.67 2.02
N MET A 79 -0.33 -23.36 1.72
CA MET A 79 -0.23 -22.84 0.35
C MET A 79 1.17 -23.07 -0.26
N GLY A 80 2.12 -23.55 0.53
CA GLY A 80 3.50 -23.74 0.11
C GLY A 80 4.27 -22.44 -0.12
N LEU A 81 4.01 -21.43 0.71
CA LEU A 81 4.64 -20.11 0.70
C LEU A 81 5.59 -19.93 1.90
N GLU A 82 6.61 -19.09 1.72
CA GLU A 82 7.54 -18.73 2.79
C GLU A 82 7.20 -17.35 3.35
N ILE A 83 7.13 -17.23 4.69
CA ILE A 83 6.87 -15.96 5.36
C ILE A 83 8.13 -15.09 5.48
N ASP A 84 7.96 -13.78 5.24
CA ASP A 84 8.92 -12.68 5.50
C ASP A 84 10.35 -12.86 4.97
N SER A 85 10.52 -13.79 4.03
CA SER A 85 11.78 -14.10 3.38
C SER A 85 12.07 -13.16 2.20
N PRO A 86 13.33 -13.06 1.75
CA PRO A 86 13.71 -12.26 0.59
C PRO A 86 12.98 -12.64 -0.72
N LEU A 87 12.34 -13.82 -0.78
CA LEU A 87 11.53 -14.24 -1.93
C LEU A 87 10.27 -13.38 -2.09
N GLY A 88 9.75 -12.79 -1.00
CA GLY A 88 8.53 -11.97 -1.03
C GLY A 88 7.25 -12.77 -1.32
N HIS A 89 7.22 -14.02 -0.86
CA HIS A 89 6.08 -14.92 -1.03
C HIS A 89 4.89 -14.51 -0.17
N ALA A 90 5.07 -14.36 1.15
CA ALA A 90 4.07 -13.82 2.05
C ALA A 90 4.71 -13.03 3.20
N TYR A 91 3.90 -12.25 3.92
CA TYR A 91 4.31 -11.30 4.96
C TYR A 91 3.36 -11.39 6.15
N LEU A 92 3.88 -11.36 7.37
CA LEU A 92 3.10 -11.26 8.59
C LEU A 92 2.92 -9.79 8.98
N VAL A 93 1.66 -9.34 9.04
CA VAL A 93 1.33 -7.94 9.33
C VAL A 93 0.44 -7.84 10.57
N PRO A 94 0.84 -7.08 11.61
CA PRO A 94 -0.02 -6.85 12.77
C PRO A 94 -1.15 -5.87 12.41
N PHE A 95 -2.39 -6.25 12.71
CA PHE A 95 -3.57 -5.41 12.51
C PHE A 95 -4.63 -5.73 13.57
N GLY A 96 -5.06 -4.71 14.32
CA GLY A 96 -6.16 -4.85 15.30
C GLY A 96 -5.90 -5.87 16.42
N GLY A 97 -4.65 -6.06 16.85
CA GLY A 97 -4.27 -7.08 17.84
C GLY A 97 -4.13 -8.51 17.27
N GLN A 98 -4.26 -8.68 15.96
CA GLN A 98 -4.17 -9.95 15.27
C GLN A 98 -3.06 -9.93 14.21
N VAL A 99 -2.43 -11.08 13.95
CA VAL A 99 -1.52 -11.22 12.81
C VAL A 99 -2.30 -11.60 11.56
N GLN A 100 -2.13 -10.82 10.49
CA GLN A 100 -2.65 -11.12 9.16
C GLN A 100 -1.53 -11.58 8.23
N LEU A 101 -1.67 -12.77 7.65
CA LEU A 101 -0.89 -13.21 6.50
C LEU A 101 -1.27 -12.40 5.24
N ILE A 102 -0.37 -11.59 4.70
CA ILE A 102 -0.54 -10.95 3.38
C ILE A 102 0.35 -11.64 2.36
N ILE A 103 -0.23 -12.14 1.29
CA ILE A 103 0.47 -12.85 0.21
C ILE A 103 1.03 -11.82 -0.78
N GLY A 104 2.32 -11.91 -1.08
CA GLY A 104 2.98 -11.05 -2.05
C GLY A 104 2.56 -11.36 -3.48
N TYR A 105 2.64 -10.37 -4.39
CA TYR A 105 2.39 -10.62 -5.81
C TYR A 105 3.35 -11.68 -6.39
N LYS A 106 4.58 -11.75 -5.86
CA LYS A 106 5.55 -12.81 -6.19
C LYS A 106 5.06 -14.17 -5.71
N GLY A 107 4.48 -14.27 -4.50
CA GLY A 107 3.85 -15.49 -4.02
C GLY A 107 2.72 -15.97 -4.93
N LEU A 108 1.80 -15.07 -5.30
CA LEU A 108 0.71 -15.38 -6.24
C LEU A 108 1.25 -15.84 -7.61
N ILE A 109 2.30 -15.22 -8.14
CA ILE A 109 2.97 -15.65 -9.38
C ILE A 109 3.64 -17.04 -9.20
N THR A 110 4.33 -17.27 -8.09
CA THR A 110 4.98 -18.56 -7.78
C THR A 110 3.97 -19.70 -7.74
N LEU A 111 2.78 -19.47 -7.16
CA LEU A 111 1.69 -20.45 -7.16
C LEU A 111 1.08 -20.64 -8.55
N ALA A 112 0.88 -19.56 -9.31
CA ALA A 112 0.43 -19.65 -10.70
C ALA A 112 1.38 -20.49 -11.58
N TYR A 113 2.69 -20.42 -11.37
CA TYR A 113 3.67 -21.26 -12.08
C TYR A 113 3.59 -22.76 -11.71
N ARG A 114 2.94 -23.13 -10.60
CA ARG A 114 2.66 -24.53 -10.25
C ARG A 114 1.39 -25.05 -10.93
N ASP A 115 0.47 -24.17 -11.33
CA ASP A 115 -0.79 -24.58 -11.97
C ASP A 115 -0.52 -25.29 -13.31
N PRO A 116 -1.02 -26.53 -13.51
CA PRO A 116 -0.77 -27.29 -14.73
C PRO A 116 -1.40 -26.67 -15.99
N HIS A 117 -2.34 -25.73 -15.88
CA HIS A 117 -2.95 -25.04 -17.03
C HIS A 117 -2.11 -23.86 -17.50
N LEU A 118 -1.21 -23.33 -16.67
CA LEU A 118 -0.42 -22.14 -16.97
C LEU A 118 0.97 -22.49 -17.51
N VAL A 119 1.43 -21.68 -18.47
CA VAL A 119 2.81 -21.61 -18.97
C VAL A 119 3.54 -20.45 -18.32
N SER A 120 2.89 -19.29 -18.22
CA SER A 120 3.44 -18.09 -17.60
C SER A 120 2.36 -17.14 -17.12
N LEU A 121 2.61 -16.47 -15.99
CA LEU A 121 1.83 -15.33 -15.52
C LEU A 121 2.79 -14.18 -15.19
N TYR A 122 2.53 -13.00 -15.74
CA TYR A 122 3.28 -11.78 -15.44
C TYR A 122 2.36 -10.56 -15.43
N ALA A 123 2.79 -9.49 -14.73
CA ALA A 123 2.07 -8.23 -14.66
C ALA A 123 3.04 -7.04 -14.59
N HIS A 124 2.70 -5.98 -15.33
CA HIS A 124 3.48 -4.74 -15.41
C HIS A 124 2.58 -3.52 -15.21
N ALA A 125 3.15 -2.51 -14.58
CA ALA A 125 2.59 -1.17 -14.56
C ALA A 125 3.06 -0.42 -15.81
N VAL A 126 2.23 0.52 -16.26
CA VAL A 126 2.46 1.42 -17.40
C VAL A 126 2.52 2.84 -16.85
N GLY A 127 3.68 3.47 -16.97
CA GLY A 127 3.91 4.86 -16.58
C GLY A 127 3.40 5.87 -17.63
N PRO A 128 3.44 7.17 -17.31
CA PRO A 128 2.89 8.24 -18.17
C PRO A 128 3.69 8.50 -19.45
N HIS A 129 4.89 7.92 -19.57
CA HIS A 129 5.81 8.11 -20.71
C HIS A 129 6.04 6.82 -21.52
N ASP A 130 5.43 5.70 -21.10
CA ASP A 130 5.60 4.41 -21.75
C ASP A 130 4.78 4.33 -23.05
N ASP A 131 5.35 3.73 -24.10
CA ASP A 131 4.62 3.42 -25.33
C ASP A 131 3.75 2.18 -25.08
N PHE A 132 2.45 2.41 -24.93
CA PHE A 132 1.47 1.40 -24.57
C PHE A 132 0.27 1.40 -25.53
N ASN A 133 0.04 0.24 -26.15
CA ASN A 133 -1.10 0.01 -27.04
C ASN A 133 -1.66 -1.39 -26.77
N PHE A 134 -2.99 -1.51 -26.71
CA PHE A 134 -3.66 -2.79 -26.48
C PHE A 134 -5.00 -2.83 -27.20
N GLU A 135 -5.44 -4.03 -27.56
CA GLU A 135 -6.76 -4.28 -28.11
C GLU A 135 -7.40 -5.48 -27.41
N LEU A 136 -8.68 -5.34 -27.07
CA LEU A 136 -9.53 -6.43 -26.59
C LEU A 136 -10.51 -6.75 -27.72
N GLY A 137 -10.49 -7.99 -28.22
CA GLY A 137 -11.25 -8.36 -29.42
C GLY A 137 -11.00 -9.82 -29.81
N SER A 138 -11.23 -10.16 -31.08
CA SER A 138 -11.02 -11.52 -31.61
C SER A 138 -9.55 -11.94 -31.68
N LYS A 139 -8.63 -10.98 -31.64
CA LYS A 139 -7.17 -11.18 -31.57
C LYS A 139 -6.59 -10.19 -30.54
N PRO A 140 -6.77 -10.45 -29.23
CA PRO A 140 -6.33 -9.52 -28.21
C PRO A 140 -4.80 -9.42 -28.21
N PHE A 141 -4.26 -8.24 -27.90
CA PHE A 141 -2.83 -8.05 -27.73
C PHE A 141 -2.53 -6.92 -26.73
N VAL A 142 -1.32 -6.95 -26.17
CA VAL A 142 -0.70 -5.83 -25.43
C VAL A 142 0.71 -5.61 -25.98
N HIS A 143 0.96 -4.39 -26.45
CA HIS A 143 2.29 -3.86 -26.72
C HIS A 143 2.65 -2.87 -25.61
N HIS A 144 3.79 -3.09 -24.96
CA HIS A 144 4.29 -2.20 -23.91
C HIS A 144 5.80 -2.05 -24.03
N LYS A 145 6.26 -0.82 -24.23
CA LYS A 145 7.67 -0.44 -24.32
C LYS A 145 7.94 0.69 -23.31
N PRO A 146 8.53 0.37 -22.15
CA PRO A 146 8.81 1.36 -21.11
C PRO A 146 9.80 2.44 -21.54
N ASP A 147 9.60 3.68 -21.08
CA ASP A 147 10.59 4.74 -21.20
C ASP A 147 11.65 4.60 -20.09
N LEU A 148 12.83 4.12 -20.48
CA LEU A 148 13.97 3.94 -19.59
C LEU A 148 14.56 5.27 -19.07
N THR A 149 14.17 6.41 -19.64
CA THR A 149 14.64 7.75 -19.24
C THR A 149 13.73 8.43 -18.22
N GLN A 150 12.44 8.03 -18.14
CA GLN A 150 11.42 8.67 -17.29
C GLN A 150 10.59 7.67 -16.49
N TRP A 151 11.29 6.72 -15.84
CA TRP A 151 10.67 5.69 -15.02
C TRP A 151 10.02 6.25 -13.74
N THR A 152 8.71 6.53 -13.78
CA THR A 152 7.93 7.01 -12.64
C THR A 152 6.72 6.11 -12.40
N LEU A 153 6.40 5.89 -11.11
CA LEU A 153 5.47 4.87 -10.66
C LEU A 153 4.62 5.37 -9.48
N GLU A 154 4.04 6.57 -9.66
CA GLU A 154 3.16 7.24 -8.70
C GLU A 154 1.68 6.91 -9.01
N PRO A 155 0.78 6.87 -8.00
CA PRO A 155 -0.63 6.51 -8.20
C PRO A 155 -1.35 7.38 -9.23
N GLU A 156 -1.23 8.70 -9.09
CA GLU A 156 -1.82 9.75 -9.92
C GLU A 156 -1.22 9.85 -11.34
N LYS A 157 -0.07 9.21 -11.60
CA LYS A 157 0.61 9.19 -12.91
C LYS A 157 0.52 7.85 -13.64
N LEU A 158 0.04 6.81 -12.96
CA LEU A 158 -0.11 5.47 -13.52
C LEU A 158 -1.14 5.51 -14.66
N VAL A 159 -0.77 5.04 -15.85
CA VAL A 159 -1.69 4.95 -17.00
C VAL A 159 -2.56 3.69 -16.87
N ALA A 160 -1.91 2.55 -16.61
CA ALA A 160 -2.56 1.26 -16.44
C ALA A 160 -1.68 0.28 -15.65
N VAL A 161 -2.27 -0.83 -15.22
CA VAL A 161 -1.55 -2.08 -14.97
C VAL A 161 -2.19 -3.17 -15.79
N TYR A 162 -1.38 -4.00 -16.45
CA TYR A 162 -1.88 -5.19 -17.12
C TYR A 162 -1.26 -6.46 -16.54
N ALA A 163 -1.97 -7.58 -16.72
CA ALA A 163 -1.47 -8.92 -16.52
C ALA A 163 -1.71 -9.75 -17.80
N VAL A 164 -0.80 -10.67 -18.09
CA VAL A 164 -0.92 -11.63 -19.18
C VAL A 164 -0.69 -13.03 -18.63
N ALA A 165 -1.57 -13.95 -18.99
CA ALA A 165 -1.48 -15.36 -18.67
C ALA A 165 -1.48 -16.19 -19.95
N LYS A 166 -0.46 -17.03 -20.13
CA LYS A 166 -0.36 -17.98 -21.24
C LYS A 166 -0.78 -19.36 -20.75
N LEU A 167 -1.74 -19.97 -21.44
CA LEU A 167 -2.27 -21.29 -21.13
C LEU A 167 -1.52 -22.38 -21.91
N ARG A 168 -1.42 -23.59 -21.34
CA ARG A 168 -0.76 -24.74 -22.02
C ARG A 168 -1.47 -25.21 -23.29
N ASN A 169 -2.76 -24.90 -23.44
CA ASN A 169 -3.53 -25.17 -24.65
C ASN A 169 -3.32 -24.12 -25.76
N GLY A 170 -2.41 -23.15 -25.58
CA GLY A 170 -2.11 -22.10 -26.55
C GLY A 170 -3.00 -20.86 -26.45
N GLY A 171 -3.98 -20.83 -25.54
CA GLY A 171 -4.75 -19.62 -25.24
C GLY A 171 -3.91 -18.56 -24.51
N GLU A 172 -4.18 -17.29 -24.78
CA GLU A 172 -3.64 -16.16 -24.02
C GLU A 172 -4.79 -15.36 -23.44
N VAL A 173 -4.70 -15.01 -22.15
CA VAL A 173 -5.65 -14.17 -21.44
C VAL A 173 -4.93 -12.89 -21.03
N ILE A 174 -5.61 -11.76 -21.21
CA ILE A 174 -5.08 -10.42 -20.93
C ILE A 174 -6.10 -9.69 -20.06
N GLU A 175 -5.65 -9.13 -18.94
CA GLU A 175 -6.42 -8.20 -18.11
C GLU A 175 -5.69 -6.85 -18.12
N VAL A 176 -6.39 -5.77 -18.48
CA VAL A 176 -5.87 -4.39 -18.39
C VAL A 176 -6.74 -3.61 -17.41
N VAL A 177 -6.11 -3.04 -16.38
CA VAL A 177 -6.74 -2.25 -15.33
C VAL A 177 -6.31 -0.79 -15.48
N PRO A 178 -7.24 0.15 -15.77
CA PRO A 178 -6.91 1.57 -15.89
C PRO A 178 -6.32 2.15 -14.60
N GLY A 179 -5.36 3.06 -14.71
CA GLY A 179 -4.66 3.67 -13.57
C GLY A 179 -5.59 4.32 -12.55
N GLY A 180 -6.62 5.06 -13.00
CA GLY A 180 -7.63 5.66 -12.12
C GLY A 180 -8.41 4.65 -11.27
N VAL A 181 -8.54 3.38 -11.69
CA VAL A 181 -9.15 2.32 -10.86
C VAL A 181 -8.17 1.90 -9.74
N ILE A 182 -6.88 1.82 -10.06
CA ILE A 182 -5.81 1.54 -9.09
C ILE A 182 -5.66 2.70 -8.09
N GLU A 183 -5.75 3.95 -8.55
CA GLU A 183 -5.74 5.15 -7.71
C GLU A 183 -6.92 5.15 -6.73
N GLN A 184 -8.14 4.89 -7.21
CA GLN A 184 -9.33 4.78 -6.35
C GLN A 184 -9.18 3.68 -5.29
N LEU A 185 -8.65 2.50 -5.66
CA LEU A 185 -8.35 1.42 -4.72
C LEU A 185 -7.30 1.86 -3.69
N CYS A 186 -6.22 2.51 -4.12
CA CYS A 186 -5.18 3.06 -3.24
C CYS A 186 -5.77 4.03 -2.20
N VAL A 187 -6.58 5.00 -2.64
CA VAL A 187 -7.23 5.98 -1.76
C VAL A 187 -8.20 5.31 -0.78
N GLN A 188 -9.02 4.35 -1.23
CA GLN A 188 -9.95 3.62 -0.36
C GLN A 188 -9.21 2.80 0.71
N GLN A 189 -8.15 2.10 0.34
CA GLN A 189 -7.38 1.28 1.27
C GLN A 189 -6.60 2.14 2.27
N LEU A 190 -5.96 3.23 1.82
CA LEU A 190 -5.33 4.20 2.73
C LEU A 190 -6.36 4.84 3.68
N ALA A 191 -7.58 5.11 3.24
CA ALA A 191 -8.64 5.64 4.11
C ALA A 191 -9.07 4.64 5.20
N LYS A 192 -9.25 3.35 4.85
CA LYS A 192 -9.54 2.28 5.82
C LYS A 192 -8.47 2.16 6.91
N HIS A 193 -7.20 2.41 6.57
CA HIS A 193 -6.04 2.25 7.46
C HIS A 193 -5.52 3.57 8.04
N GLY A 194 -6.38 4.59 8.18
CA GLY A 194 -6.05 5.84 8.87
C GLY A 194 -4.95 6.66 8.19
N GLY A 195 -4.82 6.55 6.87
CA GLY A 195 -3.76 7.18 6.11
C GLY A 195 -2.37 6.56 6.33
N LYS A 196 -2.28 5.32 6.84
CA LYS A 196 -1.07 4.48 6.86
C LYS A 196 -1.32 3.22 6.02
N GLY A 197 -0.28 2.51 5.60
CA GLY A 197 -0.44 1.17 5.00
C GLY A 197 0.40 0.90 3.75
N VAL A 198 0.35 -0.36 3.33
CA VAL A 198 1.21 -0.98 2.30
C VAL A 198 1.12 -0.26 0.95
N TRP A 199 -0.03 0.33 0.63
CA TRP A 199 -0.26 1.09 -0.61
C TRP A 199 0.61 2.34 -0.75
N ARG A 200 1.05 2.98 0.35
CA ARG A 200 2.00 4.11 0.28
C ARG A 200 3.41 3.63 -0.06
N ASN A 201 3.92 2.67 0.70
CA ASN A 201 5.33 2.28 0.63
C ASN A 201 5.62 1.31 -0.53
N HIS A 202 4.60 0.61 -1.02
CA HIS A 202 4.73 -0.46 -2.02
C HIS A 202 3.66 -0.37 -3.12
N PHE A 203 3.30 0.84 -3.54
CA PHE A 203 2.27 1.11 -4.56
C PHE A 203 2.39 0.20 -5.79
N GLY A 204 3.53 0.22 -6.48
CA GLY A 204 3.74 -0.58 -7.70
C GLY A 204 3.73 -2.10 -7.49
N ALA A 205 3.83 -2.59 -6.25
CA ALA A 205 3.61 -4.00 -5.92
C ALA A 205 2.11 -4.32 -5.72
N GLN A 206 1.37 -3.43 -5.06
CA GLN A 206 -0.09 -3.56 -4.89
C GLN A 206 -0.82 -3.43 -6.23
N ALA A 207 -0.45 -2.44 -7.05
CA ALA A 207 -1.00 -2.22 -8.38
C ALA A 207 -0.90 -3.50 -9.27
N ARG A 208 0.28 -4.13 -9.31
CA ARG A 208 0.49 -5.43 -10.00
C ARG A 208 -0.31 -6.58 -9.39
N LYS A 209 -0.41 -6.63 -8.06
CA LYS A 209 -1.23 -7.62 -7.34
C LYS A 209 -2.71 -7.54 -7.72
N THR A 210 -3.24 -6.34 -7.93
CA THR A 210 -4.63 -6.13 -8.41
C THR A 210 -4.85 -6.76 -9.79
N ALA A 211 -3.96 -6.55 -10.76
CA ALA A 211 -4.10 -7.14 -12.09
C ALA A 211 -4.01 -8.68 -12.05
N ILE A 212 -3.07 -9.24 -11.27
CA ILE A 212 -2.92 -10.69 -11.02
C ILE A 212 -4.20 -11.30 -10.40
N ARG A 213 -4.82 -10.62 -9.43
CA ARG A 213 -6.07 -11.10 -8.81
C ARG A 213 -7.27 -11.02 -9.75
N ARG A 214 -7.29 -10.05 -10.68
CA ARG A 214 -8.39 -9.88 -11.63
C ARG A 214 -8.33 -10.88 -12.78
N ILE A 215 -7.15 -11.10 -13.38
CA ILE A 215 -6.98 -12.08 -14.47
C ILE A 215 -7.33 -13.51 -14.03
N ALA A 216 -7.10 -13.86 -12.75
CA ALA A 216 -7.43 -15.18 -12.22
C ALA A 216 -8.93 -15.54 -12.29
N ASN A 217 -9.83 -14.56 -12.39
CA ASN A 217 -11.26 -14.81 -12.59
C ASN A 217 -11.59 -15.34 -13.99
N GLN A 218 -10.70 -15.15 -14.97
CA GLN A 218 -10.86 -15.57 -16.35
C GLN A 218 -10.11 -16.87 -16.70
N LEU A 219 -9.36 -17.42 -15.74
CA LEU A 219 -8.49 -18.57 -15.97
C LEU A 219 -9.16 -19.89 -15.55
N PRO A 220 -8.78 -21.03 -16.18
CA PRO A 220 -9.34 -22.33 -15.83
C PRO A 220 -9.15 -22.66 -14.35
N LYS A 221 -10.22 -23.15 -13.71
CA LYS A 221 -10.18 -23.66 -12.34
C LYS A 221 -10.16 -25.19 -12.38
N SER A 222 -9.31 -25.79 -11.55
CA SER A 222 -9.20 -27.24 -11.40
C SER A 222 -9.17 -27.63 -9.93
N ALA A 223 -9.57 -28.86 -9.64
CA ALA A 223 -9.45 -29.49 -8.33
C ALA A 223 -8.04 -30.08 -8.07
N ASP A 224 -7.12 -29.96 -9.03
CA ASP A 224 -5.69 -30.26 -8.81
C ASP A 224 -5.13 -29.45 -7.63
N ASP A 225 -4.30 -30.08 -6.79
CA ASP A 225 -3.78 -29.43 -5.58
C ASP A 225 -2.96 -28.15 -5.87
N SER A 226 -2.27 -28.08 -7.01
CA SER A 226 -1.47 -26.91 -7.39
C SER A 226 -2.36 -25.75 -7.81
N SER A 227 -3.41 -26.03 -8.60
CA SER A 227 -4.47 -25.07 -8.92
C SER A 227 -5.17 -24.60 -7.64
N ARG A 228 -5.54 -25.54 -6.76
CA ARG A 228 -6.25 -25.26 -5.52
C ARG A 228 -5.46 -24.34 -4.59
N GLN A 229 -4.17 -24.61 -4.36
CA GLN A 229 -3.30 -23.72 -3.57
C GLN A 229 -3.29 -22.28 -4.09
N TRP A 230 -3.28 -22.10 -5.42
CA TRP A 230 -3.30 -20.77 -6.00
C TRP A 230 -4.64 -20.05 -5.81
N TYR A 231 -5.76 -20.73 -6.05
CA TYR A 231 -7.09 -20.15 -5.84
C TYR A 231 -7.42 -19.90 -4.36
N GLU A 232 -6.97 -20.78 -3.44
CA GLU A 232 -7.04 -20.55 -1.97
C GLU A 232 -6.27 -19.28 -1.56
N ALA A 233 -5.07 -19.07 -2.12
CA ALA A 233 -4.29 -17.85 -1.89
C ALA A 233 -4.97 -16.58 -2.44
N LEU A 234 -5.62 -16.66 -3.60
CA LEU A 234 -6.37 -15.56 -4.21
C LEU A 234 -7.64 -15.21 -3.41
N GLU A 235 -8.33 -16.22 -2.88
CA GLU A 235 -9.52 -16.06 -2.03
C GLU A 235 -9.16 -15.48 -0.66
N HIS A 236 -8.09 -15.97 -0.02
CA HIS A 236 -7.55 -15.43 1.22
C HIS A 236 -7.26 -13.92 1.11
N GLU A 237 -6.64 -13.52 -0.01
CA GLU A 237 -6.40 -12.12 -0.34
C GLU A 237 -7.65 -11.29 -0.58
N HIS A 238 -8.67 -11.85 -1.24
CA HIS A 238 -9.95 -11.18 -1.41
C HIS A 238 -10.68 -10.99 -0.09
N ASN A 239 -10.69 -12.01 0.78
CA ASN A 239 -11.34 -11.95 2.08
C ASN A 239 -10.70 -10.89 2.99
N LEU A 240 -9.36 -10.77 2.98
CA LEU A 240 -8.64 -9.69 3.67
C LEU A 240 -9.00 -8.30 3.13
N GLU A 241 -9.04 -8.11 1.82
CA GLU A 241 -9.36 -6.80 1.22
C GLU A 241 -10.79 -6.33 1.55
N MET A 242 -11.71 -7.29 1.63
CA MET A 242 -13.11 -7.09 2.04
C MET A 242 -13.28 -6.93 3.56
N GLY A 243 -12.21 -7.07 4.35
CA GLY A 243 -12.26 -6.94 5.81
C GLY A 243 -13.00 -8.08 6.52
N LYS A 244 -13.14 -9.25 5.87
CA LYS A 244 -13.68 -10.43 6.54
C LYS A 244 -12.69 -10.91 7.60
N VAL A 245 -13.21 -11.27 8.78
CA VAL A 245 -12.42 -11.91 9.83
C VAL A 245 -11.97 -13.27 9.30
N GLN A 246 -10.72 -13.65 9.58
CA GLN A 246 -10.20 -14.95 9.20
C GLN A 246 -10.81 -16.03 10.09
N ASP A 247 -11.41 -17.07 9.49
CA ASP A 247 -11.97 -18.18 10.26
C ASP A 247 -10.87 -18.83 11.10
N ALA A 248 -11.11 -18.91 12.42
CA ALA A 248 -10.18 -19.55 13.33
C ALA A 248 -10.07 -21.04 12.97
N VAL A 249 -8.85 -21.48 12.66
CA VAL A 249 -8.55 -22.92 12.61
C VAL A 249 -8.85 -23.48 14.00
N GLU A 250 -9.53 -24.62 14.10
CA GLU A 250 -9.71 -25.31 15.38
C GLU A 250 -8.33 -25.71 15.92
N LEU A 251 -7.86 -24.97 16.92
CA LEU A 251 -6.64 -25.24 17.65
C LEU A 251 -6.98 -25.95 18.96
N PRO A 252 -6.16 -26.90 19.43
CA PRO A 252 -6.40 -27.54 20.72
C PRO A 252 -6.42 -26.50 21.85
N GLU A 253 -7.47 -26.52 22.67
CA GLU A 253 -7.74 -25.55 23.77
C GLU A 253 -6.61 -25.42 24.80
N SER A 254 -5.67 -26.37 24.83
CA SER A 254 -4.64 -26.51 25.87
C SER A 254 -3.47 -25.52 25.78
N LEU A 255 -3.57 -24.48 24.95
CA LEU A 255 -2.52 -23.46 24.75
C LEU A 255 -3.13 -22.06 24.90
N GLU A 256 -2.43 -21.16 25.60
CA GLU A 256 -2.82 -19.75 25.75
C GLU A 256 -2.68 -18.99 24.42
N LEU A 257 -3.58 -19.26 23.46
CA LEU A 257 -3.50 -18.75 22.09
C LEU A 257 -4.13 -17.35 21.95
N SER A 258 -5.12 -17.03 22.78
CA SER A 258 -5.82 -15.74 22.84
C SER A 258 -5.04 -14.63 23.57
N LYS A 259 -3.85 -14.93 24.12
CA LYS A 259 -2.97 -13.93 24.73
C LYS A 259 -1.87 -13.52 23.76
N PRO A 260 -1.41 -12.26 23.77
CA PRO A 260 -0.21 -11.85 23.03
C PRO A 260 1.07 -12.36 23.72
N PHE A 261 2.24 -12.15 23.10
CA PHE A 261 3.53 -12.38 23.77
C PHE A 261 3.87 -11.26 24.76
N VAL A 262 3.45 -10.04 24.44
CA VAL A 262 3.61 -8.82 25.24
C VAL A 262 2.25 -8.13 25.41
N GLU A 263 1.92 -7.66 26.61
CA GLU A 263 0.64 -7.00 26.88
C GLU A 263 0.59 -5.55 26.36
N ALA A 264 -0.62 -5.05 26.10
CA ALA A 264 -0.88 -3.73 25.55
C ALA A 264 -0.66 -2.60 26.58
N GLY A 265 0.61 -2.37 26.90
CA GLY A 265 1.11 -1.33 27.81
C GLY A 265 2.62 -1.07 27.65
N GLU A 266 3.35 -2.00 27.03
CA GLU A 266 4.71 -1.77 26.54
C GLU A 266 4.66 -1.24 25.10
N LEU A 267 5.31 -0.11 24.84
CA LEU A 267 5.43 0.41 23.48
C LEU A 267 6.44 -0.46 22.72
N PRO A 268 6.09 -0.97 21.53
CA PRO A 268 7.06 -1.65 20.69
C PRO A 268 8.15 -0.62 20.34
N PRO A 269 9.45 -0.98 20.38
CA PRO A 269 10.46 -0.14 19.78
C PRO A 269 10.03 0.09 18.34
N GLU A 270 9.98 1.36 17.95
CA GLU A 270 9.41 1.81 16.69
C GLU A 270 9.92 0.92 15.56
N ALA A 271 9.01 0.12 15.00
CA ALA A 271 9.36 -1.03 14.17
C ALA A 271 10.27 -0.54 13.04
N ALA A 272 11.54 -0.99 13.08
CA ALA A 272 12.66 -0.27 12.53
C ALA A 272 12.26 0.44 11.24
N ALA A 273 12.10 1.76 11.34
CA ALA A 273 11.93 2.58 10.17
C ALA A 273 13.09 2.18 9.25
N VAL A 274 12.75 1.67 8.05
CA VAL A 274 13.68 1.74 6.92
C VAL A 274 14.21 3.15 6.99
N GLU A 275 15.52 3.29 7.21
CA GLU A 275 16.10 4.50 7.76
C GLU A 275 15.45 5.71 7.10
N GLU A 276 15.08 6.70 7.92
CA GLU A 276 14.81 8.03 7.40
C GLU A 276 16.13 8.62 6.87
N GLU A 277 16.68 8.02 5.79
CA GLU A 277 16.97 8.83 4.62
C GLU A 277 15.78 9.75 4.49
N THR A 278 16.05 11.02 4.80
CA THR A 278 15.11 12.10 4.65
C THR A 278 14.78 12.16 3.18
N ALA A 279 13.80 11.35 2.77
CA ALA A 279 13.08 11.52 1.53
C ALA A 279 12.76 13.00 1.51
N GLU A 280 13.34 13.72 0.55
CA GLU A 280 12.99 15.10 0.33
C GLU A 280 11.49 15.09 0.11
N SER A 281 10.77 15.41 1.19
CA SER A 281 9.33 15.35 1.22
C SER A 281 8.90 16.12 -0.01
N LEU A 282 8.10 15.50 -0.89
CA LEU A 282 7.45 16.21 -1.98
C LEU A 282 6.58 17.27 -1.32
N ARG A 283 7.19 18.43 -1.05
CA ARG A 283 6.57 19.57 -0.39
C ARG A 283 5.67 20.16 -1.44
N LEU A 284 4.48 19.55 -1.55
CA LEU A 284 3.35 20.10 -2.27
C LEU A 284 3.31 21.57 -1.90
N THR A 285 3.67 22.40 -2.86
CA THR A 285 3.80 23.84 -2.68
C THR A 285 2.64 24.45 -3.43
N VAL A 286 1.96 25.40 -2.78
CA VAL A 286 0.98 26.25 -3.44
C VAL A 286 1.41 27.70 -3.30
N PHE A 287 1.14 28.42 -4.37
CA PHE A 287 1.33 29.85 -4.45
C PHE A 287 -0.04 30.51 -4.32
N PHE A 288 -0.08 31.67 -3.70
CA PHE A 288 -1.30 32.46 -3.61
C PHE A 288 -1.04 33.95 -3.85
N ASN A 289 -2.06 34.63 -4.37
CA ASN A 289 -2.13 36.08 -4.46
C ASN A 289 -3.59 36.56 -4.39
N VAL A 290 -3.78 37.85 -4.17
CA VAL A 290 -5.08 38.51 -4.30
C VAL A 290 -5.14 39.19 -5.66
N ARG A 291 -6.15 38.88 -6.48
CA ARG A 291 -6.38 39.52 -7.78
C ARG A 291 -7.82 39.99 -7.90
N LYS A 292 -8.05 41.02 -8.71
CA LYS A 292 -9.39 41.52 -9.01
C LYS A 292 -9.98 40.75 -10.20
N ILE A 293 -11.01 39.95 -9.96
CA ILE A 293 -11.68 39.10 -10.96
C ILE A 293 -13.15 39.51 -11.02
N GLU A 294 -13.68 39.75 -12.23
CA GLU A 294 -15.09 40.15 -12.45
C GLU A 294 -15.52 41.38 -11.62
N GLY A 295 -14.55 42.22 -11.20
CA GLY A 295 -14.76 43.42 -10.38
C GLY A 295 -14.53 43.25 -8.88
N GLU A 296 -14.44 42.01 -8.38
CA GLU A 296 -14.24 41.70 -6.96
C GLU A 296 -12.81 41.23 -6.65
N GLU A 297 -12.27 41.62 -5.50
CA GLU A 297 -11.03 41.05 -4.98
C GLU A 297 -11.24 39.58 -4.63
N THR A 298 -10.37 38.71 -5.14
CA THR A 298 -10.48 37.26 -5.07
C THR A 298 -9.13 36.66 -4.71
N LEU A 299 -9.12 35.74 -3.73
CA LEU A 299 -7.92 35.02 -3.34
C LEU A 299 -7.71 33.85 -4.30
N CYS A 300 -6.63 33.90 -5.08
CA CYS A 300 -6.30 32.90 -6.09
C CYS A 300 -5.19 31.99 -5.55
N ILE A 301 -5.34 30.67 -5.72
CA ILE A 301 -4.36 29.66 -5.31
C ILE A 301 -4.05 28.74 -6.49
N TRP A 302 -2.78 28.48 -6.75
CA TRP A 302 -2.33 27.56 -7.80
C TRP A 302 -1.11 26.73 -7.37
N GLY A 303 -0.88 25.64 -8.07
CA GLY A 303 0.19 24.67 -7.81
C GLY A 303 0.11 23.53 -8.83
N SER A 304 0.77 22.41 -8.54
CA SER A 304 0.51 21.16 -9.26
C SER A 304 -0.87 20.60 -8.92
N ASP A 305 -1.42 19.76 -9.79
CA ASP A 305 -2.74 19.12 -9.63
C ASP A 305 -2.88 18.41 -8.28
N ALA A 306 -1.81 17.76 -7.79
CA ALA A 306 -1.76 17.15 -6.47
C ALA A 306 -1.89 18.19 -5.33
N SER A 307 -1.20 19.33 -5.43
CA SER A 307 -1.29 20.42 -4.46
C SER A 307 -2.67 21.07 -4.42
N THR A 308 -3.27 21.35 -5.57
CA THR A 308 -4.60 21.97 -5.68
C THR A 308 -5.73 21.02 -5.30
N ALA A 309 -5.63 19.74 -5.66
CA ALA A 309 -6.57 18.70 -5.24
C ALA A 309 -6.52 18.44 -3.72
N ALA A 310 -5.34 18.46 -3.09
CA ALA A 310 -5.21 18.30 -1.65
C ALA A 310 -5.99 19.38 -0.87
N ILE A 311 -5.83 20.65 -1.25
CA ILE A 311 -6.56 21.78 -0.66
C ILE A 311 -8.07 21.67 -0.92
N ARG A 312 -8.47 21.38 -2.16
CA ARG A 312 -9.88 21.18 -2.55
C ARG A 312 -10.55 20.12 -1.68
N ASN A 313 -9.89 18.97 -1.50
CA ASN A 313 -10.41 17.85 -0.72
C ASN A 313 -10.62 18.18 0.77
N VAL A 314 -9.74 18.97 1.40
CA VAL A 314 -9.90 19.39 2.80
C VAL A 314 -11.12 20.32 2.95
N LEU A 315 -11.23 21.35 2.10
CA LEU A 315 -12.36 22.29 2.11
C LEU A 315 -13.71 21.57 1.89
N THR A 316 -13.76 20.65 0.90
CA THR A 316 -14.97 19.85 0.63
C THR A 316 -15.35 18.97 1.82
N ARG A 317 -14.39 18.29 2.48
CA ARG A 317 -14.66 17.42 3.62
C ARG A 317 -15.21 18.18 4.84
N LYS A 318 -14.68 19.38 5.11
CA LYS A 318 -15.12 20.20 6.24
C LYS A 318 -16.42 20.99 5.98
N LYS A 319 -16.93 20.99 4.74
CA LYS A 319 -18.05 21.83 4.28
C LYS A 319 -17.83 23.32 4.59
N GLU A 320 -16.58 23.77 4.56
CA GLU A 320 -16.23 25.15 4.92
C GLU A 320 -16.71 26.11 3.82
N GLY A 321 -17.57 27.05 4.21
CA GLY A 321 -18.34 27.91 3.33
C GLY A 321 -17.54 29.03 2.68
N LEU A 322 -16.57 28.68 1.84
CA LEU A 322 -16.01 29.57 0.84
C LEU A 322 -16.62 29.26 -0.52
N GLY A 323 -17.00 30.29 -1.27
CA GLY A 323 -17.54 30.17 -2.63
C GLY A 323 -16.48 29.73 -3.63
N ALA A 324 -15.93 28.53 -3.44
CA ALA A 324 -14.74 28.03 -4.08
C ALA A 324 -15.03 27.69 -5.53
N LYS A 325 -14.76 28.63 -6.45
CA LYS A 325 -14.85 28.40 -7.88
C LYS A 325 -13.53 27.80 -8.36
N TYR A 326 -13.59 26.64 -8.98
CA TYR A 326 -12.46 26.10 -9.73
C TYR A 326 -12.66 26.46 -11.21
N LYS A 327 -11.65 27.10 -11.82
CA LYS A 327 -11.52 27.15 -13.29
C LYS A 327 -10.08 26.75 -13.63
N PRO A 328 -9.86 25.77 -14.54
CA PRO A 328 -8.52 25.52 -15.04
C PRO A 328 -8.04 26.75 -15.83
N ARG A 329 -6.83 27.23 -15.55
CA ARG A 329 -6.14 28.23 -16.37
C ARG A 329 -5.05 27.52 -17.15
N ILE A 330 -4.88 27.84 -18.42
CA ILE A 330 -3.81 27.28 -19.24
C ILE A 330 -2.82 28.39 -19.53
N GLU A 331 -1.56 28.21 -19.14
CA GLU A 331 -0.48 29.15 -19.42
C GLU A 331 0.64 28.43 -20.17
N GLN A 332 1.05 28.98 -21.30
CA GLN A 332 2.12 28.44 -22.16
C GLN A 332 1.97 26.93 -22.48
N GLY A 333 0.73 26.47 -22.67
CA GLY A 333 0.42 25.07 -23.01
C GLY A 333 0.43 24.10 -21.82
N LYS A 334 0.65 24.57 -20.59
CA LYS A 334 0.51 23.77 -19.36
C LYS A 334 -0.78 24.15 -18.65
N VAL A 335 -1.49 23.15 -18.13
CA VAL A 335 -2.60 23.38 -17.19
C VAL A 335 -1.99 23.85 -15.88
N VAL A 336 -2.38 25.04 -15.46
CA VAL A 336 -2.11 25.59 -14.12
C VAL A 336 -3.47 25.62 -13.43
N GLU A 337 -3.74 24.60 -12.62
CA GLU A 337 -5.00 24.54 -11.89
C GLU A 337 -5.13 25.73 -10.92
N ILE A 338 -6.26 26.45 -11.00
CA ILE A 338 -6.54 27.56 -10.08
C ILE A 338 -7.82 27.30 -9.29
N LEU A 339 -7.68 27.42 -7.97
CA LEU A 339 -8.79 27.51 -7.02
C LEU A 339 -8.97 28.98 -6.62
N TYR A 340 -10.16 29.52 -6.83
CA TYR A 340 -10.55 30.83 -6.34
C TYR A 340 -11.30 30.68 -5.03
N LEU A 341 -10.86 31.37 -3.98
CA LEU A 341 -11.63 31.58 -2.76
C LEU A 341 -12.25 32.98 -2.78
N ALA A 342 -13.48 33.08 -2.27
CA ALA A 342 -14.21 34.35 -2.22
C ALA A 342 -13.47 35.42 -1.40
N LYS A 343 -13.92 36.69 -1.52
CA LYS A 343 -13.32 37.93 -1.01
C LYS A 343 -12.26 37.74 0.11
N PRO A 344 -11.04 38.30 -0.04
CA PRO A 344 -9.94 38.07 0.89
C PRO A 344 -10.21 38.73 2.26
N THR A 345 -10.95 38.03 3.12
CA THR A 345 -11.12 38.38 4.53
C THR A 345 -10.03 37.73 5.37
N LYS A 346 -9.81 38.27 6.57
CA LYS A 346 -8.91 37.69 7.59
C LYS A 346 -9.27 36.23 7.90
N ASP A 347 -10.57 35.92 7.91
CA ASP A 347 -11.08 34.57 8.18
C ASP A 347 -10.73 33.61 7.05
N ASN A 348 -10.85 34.05 5.79
CA ASN A 348 -10.56 33.25 4.60
C ASN A 348 -9.05 32.96 4.45
N LEU A 349 -8.19 33.91 4.80
CA LEU A 349 -6.74 33.71 4.87
C LEU A 349 -6.34 32.77 6.01
N THR A 350 -6.98 32.92 7.19
CA THR A 350 -6.81 32.00 8.32
C THR A 350 -7.26 30.58 7.96
N LEU A 351 -8.33 30.46 7.16
CA LEU A 351 -8.85 29.19 6.68
C LEU A 351 -7.89 28.54 5.67
N LEU A 352 -7.32 29.32 4.75
CA LEU A 352 -6.28 28.84 3.83
C LEU A 352 -5.05 28.31 4.58
N LEU A 353 -4.54 29.07 5.56
CA LEU A 353 -3.40 28.65 6.39
C LEU A 353 -3.66 27.32 7.11
N LYS A 354 -4.82 27.16 7.75
CA LYS A 354 -5.24 25.90 8.38
C LYS A 354 -5.37 24.76 7.36
N THR A 355 -5.97 25.04 6.20
CA THR A 355 -6.17 24.06 5.13
C THR A 355 -4.85 23.56 4.57
N CYS A 356 -3.87 24.44 4.37
CA CYS A 356 -2.52 24.07 3.95
C CYS A 356 -1.80 23.21 5.01
N ALA A 357 -1.91 23.57 6.29
CA ALA A 357 -1.34 22.77 7.38
C ALA A 357 -1.97 21.35 7.45
N ASP A 358 -3.30 21.25 7.38
CA ASP A 358 -4.02 19.97 7.39
C ASP A 358 -3.72 19.11 6.15
N ALA A 359 -3.55 19.75 4.99
CA ALA A 359 -3.15 19.10 3.74
C ALA A 359 -1.65 18.77 3.67
N ARG A 360 -0.85 19.21 4.65
CA ARG A 360 0.63 19.15 4.66
C ARG A 360 1.30 19.83 3.44
N VAL A 361 0.66 20.89 2.96
CA VAL A 361 1.08 21.70 1.81
C VAL A 361 1.83 22.94 2.31
N LYS A 362 2.97 23.27 1.71
CA LYS A 362 3.69 24.52 1.97
C LYS A 362 3.01 25.66 1.23
N LEU A 363 2.49 26.64 1.97
CA LEU A 363 2.00 27.90 1.40
C LEU A 363 3.18 28.84 1.13
N VAL A 364 3.20 29.46 -0.05
CA VAL A 364 4.18 30.49 -0.44
C VAL A 364 3.42 31.71 -0.98
N GLU A 365 3.72 32.88 -0.43
CA GLU A 365 3.17 34.15 -0.88
C GLU A 365 3.94 34.66 -2.10
N GLU A 366 3.23 35.07 -3.14
CA GLU A 366 3.83 35.64 -4.35
C GLU A 366 4.04 37.16 -4.17
N PHE A 367 5.28 37.64 -4.36
CA PHE A 367 5.56 39.07 -4.38
C PHE A 367 5.13 39.71 -5.71
N PRO A 368 4.70 41.00 -5.74
CA PRO A 368 4.04 41.60 -6.91
C PRO A 368 4.89 41.79 -8.19
N GLU A 369 6.13 41.31 -8.22
CA GLU A 369 7.07 41.49 -9.33
C GLU A 369 7.53 40.14 -9.90
N LEU A 370 6.62 39.40 -10.54
CA LEU A 370 7.00 38.31 -11.44
C LEU A 370 5.92 38.06 -12.51
N ASP A 371 5.91 38.95 -13.51
CA ASP A 371 5.45 38.57 -14.84
C ASP A 371 6.65 38.04 -15.64
N ALA A 372 6.45 36.95 -16.38
CA ALA A 372 7.35 36.39 -17.39
C ALA A 372 8.87 36.16 -17.07
N LYS A 373 9.19 35.05 -16.36
CA LYS A 373 10.26 34.07 -16.72
C LYS A 373 10.37 32.97 -15.65
N GLY A 374 10.02 31.71 -15.97
CA GLY A 374 10.20 30.62 -14.98
C GLY A 374 9.55 29.26 -15.22
N LEU A 375 8.88 29.00 -16.35
CA LEU A 375 8.45 27.63 -16.71
C LEU A 375 9.64 26.77 -17.19
N GLY A 376 10.61 26.51 -16.31
CA GLY A 376 11.81 25.71 -16.58
C GLY A 376 12.63 25.44 -15.31
N PHE A 377 13.17 24.23 -15.18
CA PHE A 377 13.98 23.77 -14.03
C PHE A 377 15.39 24.39 -13.98
N GLY A 378 15.94 24.55 -12.77
CA GLY A 378 17.31 25.02 -12.47
C GLY A 378 17.42 26.54 -12.28
N GLU A 379 18.20 27.13 -11.38
CA GLU A 379 19.16 26.68 -10.34
C GLU A 379 19.19 27.74 -9.21
N LYS A 380 19.69 27.57 -7.97
CA LYS A 380 20.26 26.46 -7.15
C LYS A 380 20.08 26.87 -5.66
N PRO A 381 20.10 25.98 -4.66
CA PRO A 381 19.98 26.38 -3.26
C PRO A 381 21.27 27.06 -2.76
N LYS A 382 21.13 28.13 -1.95
CA LYS A 382 22.21 28.64 -1.11
C LYS A 382 21.69 29.18 0.22
N VAL A 383 22.21 28.54 1.28
CA VAL A 383 22.05 28.79 2.73
C VAL A 383 20.65 28.55 3.28
#